data_AF-Q0KAC7-F1
#
_entry.id   AF-Q0KAC7-F1
#
_cell.length_a   1.000
_cell.length_b   1.000
_cell.length_c   1.000
_cell.angle_alpha   90.00
_cell.angle_beta   90.00
_cell.angle_gamma   90.00
#
_symmetry.space_group_name_H-M   'P 1'
#
loop_
_entity.id
_entity.type
_entity.pdbx_description
1 polymer ?
#
loop_
_entity_poly.entity_id
_entity_poly.type
_entity_poly.pdbx_seq_one_letter_code
_entity_poly.pdbx_strand_id
1 'polypeptide(L)'
;MNLQRFLSAKIRGLSARLSRLARVDNAFVGLRPQDMPHAPSQQHFDTANARLAQAEQRIRARFDQMLPDWQQRPAQRVLIDVALVERELDRARRLFGMFYEVFAQRGTSFGPSLAAHDVIAEDCYRAVRRAAPRVFDGPLLKPVCYMEHGYSPATMRRGVALSRLLGEANPFPLIRIPWDRDQPWQSVFLHEVAHNLQADLGIWRENRQAVLRRTMGKTRDPFLATVYGRWHKEIFADLAAILLGGPAAAWGMADFLAHPQPRTMTYRPGGAHPTAYLRVYLLAEMLRRLGFARDAARLLRVWQNLYQPSAGHRIPAALMLSVPRIVPDVVDEIAFQTRRNLAQRALADIIPFSRDDEAAIREGARLLASERETGLPPRHLVSAAHYAIVDGRIPPRRLAHCVIGQLSARMASRRPRAAPYEPQPALLHLVS
;
A
#
# COMPACT_ATOMS: atom_id res chain seq x y z
N MET A 1 27.46 0.36 45.63
CA MET A 1 26.11 0.84 45.23
C MET A 1 25.08 -0.14 45.77
N ASN A 2 24.06 0.29 46.53
CA ASN A 2 23.04 -0.61 47.08
C ASN A 2 21.84 -0.78 46.13
N LEU A 3 21.00 -1.78 46.39
CA LEU A 3 19.86 -2.16 45.53
C LEU A 3 18.90 -1.00 45.28
N GLN A 4 18.52 -0.24 46.32
CA GLN A 4 17.65 0.92 46.18
C GLN A 4 18.26 2.03 45.32
N ARG A 5 19.56 2.34 45.47
CA ARG A 5 20.24 3.32 44.61
C ARG A 5 20.29 2.86 43.15
N PHE A 6 20.49 1.57 42.89
CA PHE A 6 20.47 1.02 41.54
C PHE A 6 19.09 1.17 40.88
N LEU A 7 18.02 0.79 41.58
CA LEU A 7 16.65 0.95 41.09
C LEU A 7 16.27 2.42 40.90
N SER A 8 16.66 3.29 41.83
CA SER A 8 16.43 4.74 41.69
C SER A 8 17.15 5.33 40.48
N ALA A 9 18.40 4.94 40.24
CA ALA A 9 19.15 5.35 39.04
C ALA A 9 18.44 4.87 37.76
N LYS A 10 17.92 3.63 37.75
CA LYS A 10 17.17 3.09 36.61
C LYS A 10 15.88 3.86 36.33
N ILE A 11 15.10 4.18 37.38
CA ILE A 11 13.86 4.96 37.25
C ILE A 11 14.15 6.39 36.79
N ARG A 12 15.18 7.05 37.35
CA ARG A 12 15.61 8.39 36.91
C ARG A 12 16.07 8.40 35.46
N GLY A 13 16.87 7.40 35.05
CA GLY A 13 17.31 7.23 33.67
C GLY A 13 16.14 7.00 32.70
N LEU A 14 15.13 6.23 33.10
CA LEU A 14 13.90 6.09 32.34
C LEU A 14 13.16 7.42 32.22
N SER A 15 12.94 8.14 33.33
CA SER A 15 12.28 9.45 33.35
C SER A 15 12.93 10.44 32.39
N ALA A 16 14.27 10.52 32.37
CA ALA A 16 15.01 11.42 31.48
C ALA A 16 14.83 11.09 29.99
N ARG A 17 14.48 9.84 29.66
CA ARG A 17 14.23 9.40 28.28
C ARG A 17 12.80 9.61 27.81
N LEU A 18 11.85 9.87 28.72
CA LEU A 18 10.43 10.02 28.39
C LEU A 18 10.12 11.34 27.68
N SER A 19 10.92 12.39 27.87
CA SER A 19 10.71 13.74 27.32
C SER A 19 11.16 13.94 25.89
N ARG A 20 11.60 12.89 25.17
CA ARG A 20 12.30 12.98 23.88
C ARG A 20 11.50 12.54 22.64
N LEU A 21 10.18 12.42 22.73
CA LEU A 21 9.36 12.18 21.53
C LEU A 21 8.99 13.53 20.91
N ALA A 22 9.77 13.96 19.93
CA ALA A 22 9.56 15.23 19.25
C ALA A 22 8.38 15.17 18.28
N ARG A 23 7.75 16.33 18.05
CA ARG A 23 6.81 16.55 16.95
C ARG A 23 7.57 16.47 15.62
N VAL A 24 6.96 15.85 14.61
CA VAL A 24 7.46 15.89 13.23
C VAL A 24 6.72 16.95 12.43
N ASP A 25 7.46 17.81 11.74
CA ASP A 25 6.96 18.77 10.76
C ASP A 25 7.97 18.90 9.61
N ASN A 26 7.65 19.74 8.62
CA ASN A 26 8.51 19.93 7.45
C ASN A 26 9.94 20.37 7.83
N ALA A 27 10.07 21.30 8.79
CA ALA A 27 11.37 21.82 9.19
C ALA A 27 12.17 20.75 9.96
N PHE A 28 11.50 20.04 10.87
CA PHE A 28 12.10 19.00 11.68
C PHE A 28 12.66 17.83 10.85
N VAL A 29 11.94 17.44 9.79
CA VAL A 29 12.40 16.36 8.88
C VAL A 29 13.34 16.88 7.78
N GLY A 30 13.76 18.15 7.87
CA GLY A 30 14.80 18.73 7.03
C GLY A 30 14.35 19.15 5.63
N LEU A 31 13.06 19.37 5.40
CA LEU A 31 12.57 19.82 4.09
C LEU A 31 12.88 21.29 3.85
N ARG A 32 13.50 21.57 2.71
CA ARG A 32 13.86 22.91 2.26
C ARG A 32 12.73 23.48 1.38
N PRO A 33 12.71 24.80 1.10
CA PRO A 33 11.66 25.41 0.26
C PRO A 33 11.46 24.71 -1.09
N GLN A 34 12.53 24.25 -1.74
CA GLN A 34 12.46 23.52 -3.02
C GLN A 34 11.85 22.11 -2.91
N ASP A 35 11.87 21.50 -1.72
CA ASP A 35 11.33 20.16 -1.48
C ASP A 35 9.82 20.21 -1.20
N MET A 36 9.30 21.39 -0.86
CA MET A 36 7.90 21.59 -0.48
C MET A 36 6.90 21.02 -1.49
N PRO A 37 7.06 21.12 -2.82
CA PRO A 37 6.13 20.50 -3.77
C PRO A 37 5.92 18.99 -3.56
N HIS A 38 6.88 18.30 -2.95
CA HIS A 38 6.87 16.86 -2.71
C HIS A 38 6.55 16.50 -1.24
N ALA A 39 6.38 17.50 -0.38
CA ALA A 39 6.12 17.31 1.04
C ALA A 39 4.78 16.58 1.28
N PRO A 40 4.69 15.76 2.35
CA PRO A 40 3.40 15.24 2.81
C PRO A 40 2.44 16.38 3.14
N SER A 41 1.12 16.14 3.07
CA SER A 41 0.16 17.20 3.43
C SER A 41 0.19 17.49 4.93
N GLN A 42 -0.25 18.70 5.31
CA GLN A 42 -0.38 19.09 6.72
C GLN A 42 -1.17 18.06 7.54
N GLN A 43 -2.26 17.52 6.98
CA GLN A 43 -3.07 16.50 7.65
C GLN A 43 -2.30 15.20 7.92
N HIS A 44 -1.31 14.83 7.10
CA HIS A 44 -0.44 13.67 7.39
C HIS A 44 0.45 13.94 8.61
N PHE A 45 1.06 15.13 8.69
CA PHE A 45 1.84 15.54 9.86
C PHE A 45 0.97 15.63 11.11
N ASP A 46 -0.22 16.23 11.03
CA ASP A 46 -1.14 16.36 12.17
C ASP A 46 -1.55 14.98 12.67
N THR A 47 -1.87 14.06 11.76
CA THR A 47 -2.25 12.68 12.09
C THR A 47 -1.09 11.88 12.69
N ALA A 48 0.13 12.03 12.14
CA ALA A 48 1.32 11.40 12.70
C ALA A 48 1.62 11.93 14.11
N ASN A 49 1.55 13.25 14.30
CA ASN A 49 1.79 13.91 15.58
C ASN A 49 0.73 13.56 16.62
N ALA A 50 -0.55 13.49 16.24
CA ALA A 50 -1.62 13.03 17.13
C ALA A 50 -1.34 11.61 17.62
N ARG A 51 -0.84 10.73 16.74
CA ARG A 51 -0.48 9.36 17.14
C ARG A 51 0.74 9.32 18.07
N LEU A 52 1.77 10.12 17.80
CA LEU A 52 2.94 10.25 18.67
C LEU A 52 2.55 10.78 20.06
N ALA A 53 1.69 11.79 20.12
CA ALA A 53 1.17 12.33 21.38
C ALA A 53 0.37 11.30 22.17
N GLN A 54 -0.49 10.50 21.52
CA GLN A 54 -1.20 9.39 22.17
C GLN A 54 -0.24 8.32 22.72
N ALA A 55 0.84 8.01 22.00
CA ALA A 55 1.86 7.07 22.48
C ALA A 55 2.58 7.64 23.71
N GLU A 56 2.96 8.92 23.67
CA GLU A 56 3.60 9.61 24.80
C GLU A 56 2.70 9.65 26.03
N GLN A 57 1.42 10.00 25.88
CA GLN A 57 0.44 10.01 26.98
C GLN A 57 0.33 8.62 27.65
N ARG A 58 0.27 7.54 26.85
CA ARG A 58 0.23 6.17 27.39
C ARG A 58 1.50 5.81 28.15
N ILE A 59 2.67 6.22 27.66
CA ILE A 59 3.96 5.96 28.33
C ILE A 59 4.01 6.72 29.66
N ARG A 60 3.64 8.01 29.67
CA ARG A 60 3.60 8.84 30.88
C ARG A 60 2.64 8.27 31.92
N ALA A 61 1.41 7.95 31.52
CA ALA A 61 0.43 7.34 32.42
C ALA A 61 0.95 6.04 33.06
N ARG A 62 1.64 5.19 32.29
CA ARG A 62 2.21 3.93 32.80
C ARG A 62 3.42 4.16 33.71
N PHE A 63 4.25 5.15 33.40
CA PHE A 63 5.36 5.55 34.26
C PHE A 63 4.86 6.12 35.59
N ASP A 64 3.84 6.99 35.55
CA ASP A 64 3.24 7.60 36.73
C ASP A 64 2.57 6.54 37.63
N GLN A 65 1.96 5.50 37.05
CA GLN A 65 1.43 4.35 37.82
C GLN A 65 2.51 3.52 38.51
N MET A 66 3.73 3.51 37.97
CA MET A 66 4.86 2.78 38.56
C MET A 66 5.51 3.52 39.74
N LEU A 67 5.45 4.86 39.75
CA LEU A 67 6.18 5.70 40.71
C LEU A 67 5.72 5.53 42.19
N PRO A 68 4.43 5.48 42.53
CA PRO A 68 4.00 5.41 43.93
C PRO A 68 4.57 4.19 44.65
N ASP A 69 5.17 4.42 45.82
CA ASP A 69 5.66 3.38 46.74
C ASP A 69 6.61 2.34 46.11
N TRP A 70 7.27 2.65 45.00
CA TRP A 70 8.17 1.69 44.33
C TRP A 70 9.26 1.16 45.27
N GLN A 71 9.67 1.97 46.25
CA GLN A 71 10.66 1.62 47.27
C GLN A 71 10.18 0.51 48.23
N GLN A 72 8.86 0.37 48.38
CA GLN A 72 8.22 -0.63 49.25
C GLN A 72 7.88 -1.92 48.47
N ARG A 73 7.97 -1.91 47.14
CA ARG A 73 7.69 -3.06 46.29
C ARG A 73 8.90 -3.99 46.18
N PRO A 74 8.71 -5.31 45.98
CA PRO A 74 9.80 -6.22 45.68
C PRO A 74 10.60 -5.75 44.45
N ALA A 75 11.94 -5.80 44.53
CA ALA A 75 12.81 -5.30 43.45
C ALA A 75 12.48 -5.91 42.07
N GLN A 76 12.15 -7.20 42.04
CA GLN A 76 11.76 -7.88 40.81
C GLN A 76 10.48 -7.29 40.19
N ARG A 77 9.51 -6.89 41.02
CA ARG A 77 8.29 -6.24 40.55
C ARG A 77 8.59 -4.88 39.93
N VAL A 78 9.44 -4.08 40.58
CA VAL A 78 9.90 -2.79 40.05
C VAL A 78 10.59 -2.97 38.70
N LEU A 79 11.45 -3.98 38.56
CA LEU A 79 12.13 -4.29 37.29
C LEU A 79 11.16 -4.68 36.17
N ILE A 80 10.11 -5.45 36.49
CA ILE A 80 9.04 -5.79 35.53
C ILE A 80 8.29 -4.53 35.09
N ASP A 81 7.88 -3.69 36.04
CA ASP A 81 7.15 -2.45 35.73
C ASP A 81 8.01 -1.50 34.86
N VAL A 82 9.30 -1.35 35.20
CA VAL A 82 10.27 -0.59 34.39
C VAL A 82 10.38 -1.16 32.98
N ALA A 83 10.54 -2.48 32.84
CA ALA A 83 10.68 -3.13 31.53
C ALA A 83 9.43 -2.94 30.64
N LEU A 84 8.24 -2.91 31.25
CA LEU A 84 6.99 -2.63 30.53
C LEU A 84 6.93 -1.20 30.01
N VAL A 85 7.37 -0.20 30.79
CA VAL A 85 7.46 1.19 30.32
C VAL A 85 8.54 1.34 29.25
N GLU A 86 9.71 0.71 29.43
CA GLU A 86 10.78 0.70 28.42
C GLU A 86 10.33 0.11 27.08
N ARG A 87 9.52 -0.95 27.12
CA ARG A 87 8.93 -1.54 25.92
C ARG A 87 8.00 -0.55 25.20
N GLU A 88 7.12 0.15 25.91
CA GLU A 88 6.25 1.17 25.28
C GLU A 88 7.07 2.33 24.71
N LEU A 89 8.12 2.76 25.41
CA LEU A 89 9.05 3.77 24.90
C LEU A 89 9.75 3.32 23.61
N ASP A 90 10.18 2.06 23.51
CA ASP A 90 10.76 1.50 22.28
C ASP A 90 9.76 1.51 21.13
N ARG A 91 8.47 1.18 21.38
CA ARG A 91 7.41 1.29 20.36
C ARG A 91 7.28 2.70 19.81
N ALA A 92 7.23 3.69 20.70
CA ALA A 92 7.08 5.08 20.30
C ALA A 92 8.29 5.60 19.51
N ARG A 93 9.51 5.17 19.88
CA ARG A 93 10.73 5.51 19.13
C ARG A 93 10.72 4.93 17.72
N ARG A 94 10.28 3.68 17.54
CA ARG A 94 10.14 3.06 16.22
C ARG A 94 9.09 3.77 15.37
N LEU A 95 7.97 4.15 15.97
CA LEU A 95 6.92 4.92 15.30
C LEU A 95 7.44 6.30 14.83
N PHE A 96 8.13 7.01 15.72
CA PHE A 96 8.79 8.28 15.40
C PHE A 96 9.83 8.11 14.27
N GLY A 97 10.73 7.13 14.40
CA GLY A 97 11.74 6.83 13.39
C GLY A 97 11.12 6.55 12.02
N MET A 98 10.05 5.76 11.97
CA MET A 98 9.31 5.49 10.74
C MET A 98 8.75 6.78 10.11
N PHE A 99 8.07 7.64 10.88
CA PHE A 99 7.53 8.89 10.31
C PHE A 99 8.64 9.82 9.85
N TYR A 100 9.72 9.94 10.63
CA TYR A 100 10.89 10.73 10.26
C TYR A 100 11.50 10.21 8.95
N GLU A 101 11.77 8.92 8.85
CA GLU A 101 12.35 8.28 7.65
C GLU A 101 11.45 8.48 6.41
N VAL A 102 10.14 8.24 6.53
CA VAL A 102 9.19 8.39 5.43
C VAL A 102 9.10 9.83 4.94
N PHE A 103 9.06 10.81 5.86
CA PHE A 103 8.87 12.21 5.52
C PHE A 103 10.18 12.90 5.09
N ALA A 104 11.32 12.57 5.71
CA ALA A 104 12.62 13.15 5.36
C ALA A 104 13.07 12.78 3.94
N GLN A 105 12.65 11.63 3.42
CA GLN A 105 12.94 11.23 2.04
C GLN A 105 12.41 12.22 0.99
N ARG A 106 11.43 13.06 1.34
CA ARG A 106 10.92 14.10 0.43
C ARG A 106 11.93 15.21 0.15
N GLY A 107 12.94 15.38 1.03
CA GLY A 107 14.05 16.30 0.85
C GLY A 107 15.24 15.73 0.08
N THR A 108 15.12 14.52 -0.47
CA THR A 108 16.18 13.83 -1.21
C THR A 108 15.88 13.79 -2.71
N SER A 109 16.80 13.24 -3.51
CA SER A 109 16.58 13.01 -4.94
C SER A 109 15.37 12.10 -5.25
N PHE A 110 14.86 11.35 -4.26
CA PHE A 110 13.67 10.49 -4.41
C PHE A 110 12.34 11.25 -4.27
N GLY A 111 12.36 12.49 -3.75
CA GLY A 111 11.17 13.27 -3.47
C GLY A 111 10.17 13.37 -4.64
N PRO A 112 10.61 13.74 -5.85
CA PRO A 112 9.73 13.82 -7.02
C PRO A 112 9.04 12.50 -7.37
N SER A 113 9.78 11.39 -7.38
CA SER A 113 9.21 10.10 -7.76
C SER A 113 8.28 9.54 -6.67
N LEU A 114 8.65 9.65 -5.40
CA LEU A 114 7.76 9.26 -4.30
C LEU A 114 6.45 10.07 -4.31
N ALA A 115 6.53 11.36 -4.59
CA ALA A 115 5.36 12.21 -4.72
C ALA A 115 4.49 11.81 -5.92
N ALA A 116 5.09 11.43 -7.04
CA ALA A 116 4.38 10.90 -8.20
C ALA A 116 3.59 9.62 -7.87
N HIS A 117 4.19 8.69 -7.10
CA HIS A 117 3.50 7.50 -6.61
C HIS A 117 2.32 7.84 -5.67
N ASP A 118 2.48 8.83 -4.78
CA ASP A 118 1.38 9.29 -3.92
C ASP A 118 0.19 9.82 -4.73
N VAL A 119 0.46 10.52 -5.84
CA VAL A 119 -0.58 11.06 -6.72
C VAL A 119 -1.32 9.95 -7.45
N ILE A 120 -0.62 8.90 -7.89
CA ILE A 120 -1.22 7.71 -8.47
C ILE A 120 -2.13 7.04 -7.44
N ALA A 121 -1.61 6.76 -6.24
CA ALA A 121 -2.37 6.12 -5.18
C ALA A 121 -3.62 6.93 -4.78
N GLU A 122 -3.47 8.25 -4.66
CA GLU A 122 -4.58 9.15 -4.40
C GLU A 122 -5.65 9.11 -5.50
N ASP A 123 -5.26 9.06 -6.77
CA ASP A 123 -6.21 8.97 -7.88
C ASP A 123 -7.00 7.66 -7.87
N CYS A 124 -6.38 6.54 -7.47
CA CYS A 124 -7.09 5.28 -7.27
C CYS A 124 -8.23 5.41 -6.24
N TYR A 125 -7.96 6.02 -5.08
CA TYR A 125 -8.99 6.27 -4.06
C TYR A 125 -10.07 7.24 -4.57
N ARG A 126 -9.67 8.27 -5.34
CA ARG A 126 -10.61 9.23 -5.93
C ARG A 126 -11.51 8.58 -6.97
N ALA A 127 -11.01 7.65 -7.78
CA ALA A 127 -11.81 6.89 -8.73
C ALA A 127 -12.93 6.11 -8.01
N VAL A 128 -12.58 5.42 -6.92
CA VAL A 128 -13.56 4.70 -6.08
C VAL A 128 -14.58 5.66 -5.46
N ARG A 129 -14.14 6.78 -4.90
CA ARG A 129 -15.06 7.80 -4.33
C ARG A 129 -16.00 8.38 -5.36
N ARG A 130 -15.53 8.64 -6.59
CA ARG A 130 -16.39 9.16 -7.66
C ARG A 130 -17.46 8.16 -8.05
N ALA A 131 -17.09 6.89 -8.18
CA ALA A 131 -18.04 5.83 -8.53
C ALA A 131 -18.99 5.47 -7.37
N ALA A 132 -18.53 5.56 -6.12
CA ALA A 132 -19.27 5.22 -4.92
C ALA A 132 -18.95 6.18 -3.74
N PRO A 133 -19.57 7.37 -3.68
CA PRO A 133 -19.21 8.44 -2.73
C PRO A 133 -19.30 8.07 -1.25
N ARG A 134 -20.15 7.11 -0.90
CA ARG A 134 -20.42 6.68 0.48
C ARG A 134 -19.75 5.37 0.88
N VAL A 135 -18.87 4.82 0.04
CA VAL A 135 -18.24 3.51 0.31
C VAL A 135 -17.10 3.58 1.34
N PHE A 136 -16.52 4.77 1.53
CA PHE A 136 -15.53 5.00 2.58
C PHE A 136 -16.14 5.79 3.72
N ASP A 137 -15.79 5.39 4.94
CA ASP A 137 -16.15 6.12 6.15
C ASP A 137 -15.25 7.36 6.30
N GLY A 138 -15.78 8.53 5.90
CA GLY A 138 -15.14 9.83 6.12
C GLY A 138 -13.94 10.16 5.20
N PRO A 139 -13.25 11.27 5.43
CA PRO A 139 -12.05 11.64 4.66
C PRO A 139 -10.88 10.73 5.01
N LEU A 140 -10.44 9.91 4.05
CA LEU A 140 -9.27 9.07 4.18
C LEU A 140 -8.06 9.84 3.68
N LEU A 141 -7.00 9.86 4.50
CA LEU A 141 -5.69 10.30 4.01
C LEU A 141 -5.19 9.33 2.95
N LYS A 142 -4.64 9.87 1.86
CA LYS A 142 -4.04 9.06 0.81
C LYS A 142 -2.86 8.23 1.32
N PRO A 143 -2.50 7.14 0.64
CA PRO A 143 -1.24 6.46 0.92
C PRO A 143 -0.03 7.38 0.73
N VAL A 144 1.01 7.17 1.55
CA VAL A 144 2.31 7.84 1.43
C VAL A 144 3.37 6.80 1.06
N CYS A 145 4.12 7.08 0.00
CA CYS A 145 5.14 6.19 -0.52
C CYS A 145 6.51 6.49 0.09
N TYR A 146 7.35 5.46 0.24
CA TYR A 146 8.72 5.63 0.73
C TYR A 146 9.65 4.54 0.18
N MET A 147 10.93 4.83 0.13
CA MET A 147 12.00 3.90 -0.25
C MET A 147 12.45 3.04 0.91
N GLU A 148 12.74 1.78 0.61
CA GLU A 148 13.45 0.87 1.51
C GLU A 148 14.30 -0.13 0.70
N HIS A 149 15.36 -0.65 1.31
CA HIS A 149 16.13 -1.77 0.78
C HIS A 149 15.29 -3.07 0.81
N GLY A 150 14.61 -3.39 -0.28
CA GLY A 150 13.79 -4.61 -0.39
C GLY A 150 13.64 -5.04 -1.85
N TYR A 151 13.22 -6.30 -2.08
CA TYR A 151 13.11 -6.84 -3.44
C TYR A 151 11.79 -6.48 -4.16
N SER A 152 10.69 -6.37 -3.40
CA SER A 152 9.36 -6.11 -3.95
C SER A 152 8.67 -4.95 -3.23
N PRO A 153 7.80 -4.20 -3.90
CA PRO A 153 6.87 -3.31 -3.23
C PRO A 153 6.13 -4.03 -2.11
N ALA A 154 5.74 -3.29 -1.07
CA ALA A 154 4.92 -3.83 0.00
C ALA A 154 4.11 -2.71 0.63
N THR A 155 2.87 -2.99 0.98
CA THR A 155 2.03 -1.99 1.66
C THR A 155 1.83 -2.25 3.15
N MET A 156 1.75 -1.17 3.93
CA MET A 156 1.32 -1.15 5.32
C MET A 156 -0.03 -0.46 5.42
N ARG A 157 -1.07 -1.25 5.66
CA ARG A 157 -2.46 -0.78 5.72
C ARG A 157 -2.74 0.08 6.95
N ARG A 158 -3.70 0.98 6.82
CA ARG A 158 -4.25 1.75 7.96
C ARG A 158 -4.77 0.81 9.04
N GLY A 159 -4.54 1.15 10.31
CA GLY A 159 -5.11 0.44 11.45
C GLY A 159 -4.49 -0.93 11.74
N VAL A 160 -3.60 -1.45 10.89
CA VAL A 160 -2.97 -2.75 11.08
C VAL A 160 -1.71 -2.60 11.93
N ALA A 161 -1.65 -3.38 13.00
CA ALA A 161 -0.51 -3.50 13.89
C ALA A 161 0.73 -4.00 13.14
N LEU A 162 1.81 -3.22 13.16
CA LEU A 162 3.06 -3.58 12.49
C LEU A 162 3.99 -4.32 13.47
N SER A 163 4.46 -5.51 13.09
CA SER A 163 5.44 -6.28 13.88
C SER A 163 6.74 -5.50 14.07
N ARG A 164 7.18 -4.77 13.04
CA ARG A 164 8.33 -3.83 13.10
C ARG A 164 8.11 -2.66 14.07
N LEU A 165 6.86 -2.32 14.38
CA LEU A 165 6.48 -1.31 15.38
C LEU A 165 5.92 -1.93 16.66
N LEU A 166 6.22 -3.22 16.93
CA LEU A 166 5.79 -3.95 18.12
C LEU A 166 4.27 -3.92 18.38
N GLY A 167 3.45 -3.71 17.34
CA GLY A 167 2.00 -3.74 17.41
C GLY A 167 1.29 -2.37 17.27
N GLU A 168 2.02 -1.28 17.03
CA GLU A 168 1.39 0.03 16.77
C GLU A 168 0.65 0.04 15.43
N ALA A 169 -0.53 0.69 15.42
CA ALA A 169 -1.38 0.83 14.25
C ALA A 169 -0.91 2.01 13.38
N ASN A 170 -0.80 1.78 12.08
CA ASN A 170 -0.42 2.81 11.13
C ASN A 170 -1.60 3.78 10.87
N PRO A 171 -1.45 5.11 11.06
CA PRO A 171 -2.60 6.00 11.01
C PRO A 171 -3.05 6.35 9.58
N PHE A 172 -2.21 6.13 8.58
CA PHE A 172 -2.53 6.20 7.14
C PHE A 172 -1.73 5.15 6.37
N PRO A 173 -2.17 4.69 5.20
CA PRO A 173 -1.45 3.66 4.47
C PRO A 173 -0.04 4.11 4.06
N LEU A 174 0.93 3.21 4.14
CA LEU A 174 2.27 3.42 3.58
C LEU A 174 2.51 2.43 2.45
N ILE A 175 3.10 2.87 1.35
CA ILE A 175 3.52 1.98 0.26
C ILE A 175 5.03 2.04 0.12
N ARG A 176 5.68 0.91 0.31
CA ARG A 176 7.12 0.78 0.16
C ARG A 176 7.46 0.55 -1.31
N ILE A 177 8.41 1.31 -1.82
CA ILE A 177 8.99 1.20 -3.15
C ILE A 177 10.43 0.70 -3.03
N PRO A 178 10.82 -0.37 -3.76
CA PRO A 178 12.22 -0.77 -3.84
C PRO A 178 13.07 0.30 -4.55
N TRP A 179 14.28 0.54 -4.05
CA TRP A 179 15.17 1.59 -4.55
C TRP A 179 15.54 1.43 -6.05
N ASP A 180 15.64 0.21 -6.55
CA ASP A 180 15.93 -0.13 -7.96
C ASP A 180 14.68 -0.10 -8.84
N ARG A 181 13.51 0.15 -8.24
CA ARG A 181 12.18 0.07 -8.86
C ARG A 181 11.37 1.35 -8.70
N ASP A 182 12.05 2.47 -8.49
CA ASP A 182 11.47 3.80 -8.37
C ASP A 182 10.99 4.36 -9.72
N GLN A 183 10.14 3.61 -10.42
CA GLN A 183 9.65 3.99 -11.72
C GLN A 183 8.13 3.90 -11.74
N PRO A 184 7.41 5.02 -11.96
CA PRO A 184 5.96 5.10 -11.77
C PRO A 184 5.13 4.31 -12.78
N TRP A 185 5.76 3.60 -13.73
CA TRP A 185 5.09 2.72 -14.71
C TRP A 185 5.04 1.25 -14.28
N GLN A 186 5.56 0.89 -13.12
CA GLN A 186 5.39 -0.46 -12.61
C GLN A 186 3.92 -0.67 -12.25
N SER A 187 3.19 -1.37 -13.11
CA SER A 187 1.76 -1.62 -12.89
C SER A 187 1.48 -2.49 -11.66
N VAL A 188 2.50 -3.19 -11.15
CA VAL A 188 2.52 -3.84 -9.83
C VAL A 188 2.29 -2.83 -8.69
N PHE A 189 2.58 -1.54 -8.87
CA PHE A 189 2.24 -0.53 -7.87
C PHE A 189 0.72 -0.42 -7.64
N LEU A 190 -0.10 -0.57 -8.68
CA LEU A 190 -1.56 -0.57 -8.54
C LEU A 190 -2.04 -1.76 -7.68
N HIS A 191 -1.32 -2.88 -7.70
CA HIS A 191 -1.58 -4.03 -6.82
C HIS A 191 -1.37 -3.67 -5.34
N GLU A 192 -0.31 -2.93 -5.00
CA GLU A 192 -0.08 -2.48 -3.62
C GLU A 192 -1.13 -1.47 -3.16
N VAL A 193 -1.55 -0.55 -4.05
CA VAL A 193 -2.66 0.35 -3.77
C VAL A 193 -3.95 -0.43 -3.52
N ALA A 194 -4.20 -1.48 -4.30
CA ALA A 194 -5.37 -2.32 -4.16
C ALA A 194 -5.43 -3.06 -2.82
N HIS A 195 -4.30 -3.49 -2.24
CA HIS A 195 -4.28 -4.02 -0.88
C HIS A 195 -4.75 -3.01 0.18
N ASN A 196 -4.41 -1.73 0.02
CA ASN A 196 -4.91 -0.68 0.90
C ASN A 196 -6.40 -0.41 0.70
N LEU A 197 -6.85 -0.35 -0.56
CA LEU A 197 -8.27 -0.25 -0.88
C LEU A 197 -9.06 -1.39 -0.25
N GLN A 198 -8.59 -2.64 -0.34
CA GLN A 198 -9.27 -3.78 0.27
C GLN A 198 -9.49 -3.61 1.77
N ALA A 199 -8.49 -3.05 2.46
CA ALA A 199 -8.51 -2.83 3.89
C ALA A 199 -9.46 -1.69 4.26
N ASP A 200 -9.36 -0.56 3.57
CA ASP A 200 -10.19 0.62 3.80
C ASP A 200 -11.65 0.42 3.38
N LEU A 201 -11.93 -0.52 2.46
CA LEU A 201 -13.29 -0.96 2.11
C LEU A 201 -13.87 -1.98 3.12
N GLY A 202 -13.08 -2.45 4.09
CA GLY A 202 -13.55 -3.38 5.12
C GLY A 202 -13.95 -4.79 4.62
N ILE A 203 -13.63 -5.15 3.37
CA ILE A 203 -14.12 -6.39 2.71
C ILE A 203 -13.18 -7.59 2.86
N TRP A 204 -12.07 -7.47 3.58
CA TRP A 204 -11.10 -8.56 3.70
C TRP A 204 -11.73 -9.85 4.23
N ARG A 205 -12.32 -9.82 5.42
CA ARG A 205 -12.90 -11.04 6.04
C ARG A 205 -14.08 -11.58 5.23
N GLU A 206 -14.92 -10.68 4.72
CA GLU A 206 -16.09 -11.01 3.89
C GLU A 206 -15.66 -11.76 2.62
N ASN A 207 -14.71 -11.23 1.84
CA ASN A 207 -14.21 -11.88 0.64
C ASN A 207 -13.58 -13.24 0.91
N ARG A 208 -12.80 -13.37 2.00
CA ARG A 208 -12.21 -14.66 2.37
C ARG A 208 -13.27 -15.74 2.55
N GLN A 209 -14.30 -15.42 3.35
CA GLN A 209 -15.37 -16.36 3.67
C GLN A 209 -16.20 -16.71 2.43
N ALA A 210 -16.46 -15.71 1.57
CA ALA A 210 -17.19 -15.91 0.34
C ALA A 210 -16.46 -16.87 -0.62
N VAL A 211 -15.17 -16.65 -0.86
CA VAL A 211 -14.33 -17.55 -1.66
C VAL A 211 -14.28 -18.95 -1.06
N LEU A 212 -14.06 -19.07 0.25
CA LEU A 212 -14.04 -20.36 0.95
C LEU A 212 -15.35 -21.14 0.74
N ARG A 213 -16.50 -20.49 0.96
CA ARG A 213 -17.82 -21.11 0.81
C ARG A 213 -18.08 -21.52 -0.64
N ARG A 214 -17.79 -20.66 -1.61
CA ARG A 214 -18.00 -20.95 -3.03
C ARG A 214 -17.14 -22.11 -3.50
N THR A 215 -15.84 -22.09 -3.19
CA THR A 215 -14.94 -23.17 -3.57
C THR A 215 -15.36 -24.47 -2.90
N MET A 216 -15.64 -24.47 -1.60
CA MET A 216 -16.11 -25.67 -0.88
C MET A 216 -17.41 -26.22 -1.48
N GLY A 217 -18.40 -25.37 -1.76
CA GLY A 217 -19.67 -25.79 -2.36
C GLY A 217 -19.50 -26.39 -3.76
N LYS A 218 -18.54 -25.89 -4.54
CA LYS A 218 -18.26 -26.35 -5.90
C LYS A 218 -17.45 -27.64 -5.95
N THR A 219 -16.41 -27.75 -5.11
CA THR A 219 -15.45 -28.87 -5.19
C THR A 219 -15.72 -29.97 -4.19
N ARG A 220 -16.36 -29.65 -3.05
CA ARG A 220 -16.38 -30.48 -1.84
C ARG A 220 -14.97 -30.90 -1.38
N ASP A 221 -13.97 -30.08 -1.69
CA ASP A 221 -12.56 -30.32 -1.39
C ASP A 221 -12.03 -29.25 -0.41
N PRO A 222 -11.78 -29.63 0.87
CA PRO A 222 -11.24 -28.73 1.89
C PRO A 222 -9.85 -28.18 1.57
N PHE A 223 -9.02 -28.94 0.86
CA PHE A 223 -7.70 -28.48 0.45
C PHE A 223 -7.82 -27.33 -0.54
N LEU A 224 -8.61 -27.49 -1.62
CA LEU A 224 -8.81 -26.42 -2.60
C LEU A 224 -9.47 -25.18 -1.98
N ALA A 225 -10.52 -25.37 -1.18
CA ALA A 225 -11.18 -24.27 -0.48
C ALA A 225 -10.18 -23.48 0.39
N THR A 226 -9.37 -24.19 1.18
CA THR A 226 -8.37 -23.56 2.04
C THR A 226 -7.31 -22.80 1.23
N VAL A 227 -6.86 -23.35 0.10
CA VAL A 227 -5.85 -22.71 -0.76
C VAL A 227 -6.39 -21.43 -1.40
N TYR A 228 -7.51 -21.49 -2.11
CA TYR A 228 -8.12 -20.29 -2.73
C TYR A 228 -8.54 -19.26 -1.67
N GLY A 229 -9.04 -19.73 -0.53
CA GLY A 229 -9.35 -18.90 0.62
C GLY A 229 -8.13 -18.25 1.29
N ARG A 230 -6.90 -18.73 1.08
CA ARG A 230 -5.66 -18.03 1.49
C ARG A 230 -5.23 -17.01 0.44
N TRP A 231 -5.43 -17.34 -0.84
CA TRP A 231 -5.05 -16.51 -1.99
C TRP A 231 -5.95 -15.30 -2.23
N HIS A 232 -7.11 -15.22 -1.56
CA HIS A 232 -8.14 -14.21 -1.84
C HIS A 232 -7.63 -12.76 -1.90
N LYS A 233 -6.58 -12.39 -1.13
CA LYS A 233 -6.06 -11.02 -1.09
C LYS A 233 -5.31 -10.66 -2.34
N GLU A 234 -4.50 -11.60 -2.82
CA GLU A 234 -3.68 -11.44 -4.02
C GLU A 234 -4.58 -11.43 -5.24
N ILE A 235 -5.58 -12.32 -5.27
CA ILE A 235 -6.59 -12.36 -6.34
C ILE A 235 -7.39 -11.05 -6.36
N PHE A 236 -7.79 -10.54 -5.19
CA PHE A 236 -8.44 -9.24 -5.09
C PHE A 236 -7.55 -8.11 -5.61
N ALA A 237 -6.29 -8.07 -5.17
CA ALA A 237 -5.38 -6.98 -5.52
C ALA A 237 -5.01 -7.00 -7.01
N ASP A 238 -4.86 -8.18 -7.61
CA ASP A 238 -4.69 -8.34 -9.07
C ASP A 238 -5.91 -7.82 -9.84
N LEU A 239 -7.11 -8.23 -9.44
CA LEU A 239 -8.34 -7.80 -10.08
C LEU A 239 -8.55 -6.28 -9.96
N ALA A 240 -8.37 -5.72 -8.77
CA ALA A 240 -8.51 -4.30 -8.55
C ALA A 240 -7.42 -3.51 -9.30
N ALA A 241 -6.20 -4.02 -9.42
CA ALA A 241 -5.17 -3.42 -10.27
C ALA A 241 -5.59 -3.37 -11.74
N ILE A 242 -6.22 -4.44 -12.26
CA ILE A 242 -6.78 -4.46 -13.63
C ILE A 242 -7.96 -3.49 -13.76
N LEU A 243 -8.82 -3.35 -12.74
CA LEU A 243 -9.89 -2.35 -12.75
C LEU A 243 -9.35 -0.91 -12.61
N LEU A 244 -8.15 -0.71 -12.07
CA LEU A 244 -7.54 0.61 -11.93
C LEU A 244 -6.70 1.02 -13.14
N GLY A 245 -6.10 0.07 -13.85
CA GLY A 245 -5.13 0.32 -14.92
C GLY A 245 -5.31 -0.51 -16.19
N GLY A 246 -6.33 -1.35 -16.28
CA GLY A 246 -6.62 -2.13 -17.47
C GLY A 246 -5.67 -3.31 -17.74
N PRO A 247 -5.71 -3.85 -18.97
CA PRO A 247 -4.87 -4.97 -19.40
C PRO A 247 -3.37 -4.83 -19.14
N ALA A 248 -2.82 -3.61 -19.17
CA ALA A 248 -1.41 -3.36 -18.83
C ALA A 248 -1.03 -3.81 -17.40
N ALA A 249 -1.99 -3.77 -16.46
CA ALA A 249 -1.76 -4.25 -15.10
C ALA A 249 -1.57 -5.77 -15.05
N ALA A 250 -2.34 -6.52 -15.83
CA ALA A 250 -2.16 -7.97 -15.95
C ALA A 250 -0.82 -8.32 -16.60
N TRP A 251 -0.42 -7.60 -17.65
CA TRP A 251 0.87 -7.82 -18.32
C TRP A 251 2.06 -7.50 -17.43
N GLY A 252 2.06 -6.37 -16.71
CA GLY A 252 3.16 -6.06 -15.79
C GLY A 252 3.23 -6.99 -14.58
N MET A 253 2.10 -7.55 -14.12
CA MET A 253 2.13 -8.63 -13.13
C MET A 253 2.73 -9.92 -13.71
N ALA A 254 2.38 -10.29 -14.95
CA ALA A 254 2.97 -11.46 -15.60
C ALA A 254 4.49 -11.31 -15.81
N ASP A 255 4.95 -10.12 -16.21
CA ASP A 255 6.38 -9.78 -16.30
C ASP A 255 7.08 -9.92 -14.94
N PHE A 256 6.49 -9.37 -13.88
CA PHE A 256 7.02 -9.51 -12.52
C PHE A 256 7.11 -10.97 -12.04
N LEU A 257 6.19 -11.83 -12.48
CA LEU A 257 6.14 -13.25 -12.13
C LEU A 257 7.05 -14.11 -13.02
N ALA A 258 7.56 -13.58 -14.14
CA ALA A 258 8.36 -14.29 -15.10
C ALA A 258 9.77 -14.58 -14.53
N HIS A 259 9.95 -15.81 -14.09
CA HIS A 259 11.21 -16.34 -13.58
C HIS A 259 11.53 -17.72 -14.20
N PRO A 260 12.73 -18.29 -14.01
CA PRO A 260 13.01 -19.66 -14.43
C PRO A 260 11.98 -20.65 -13.90
N GLN A 261 11.64 -21.67 -14.71
CA GLN A 261 10.59 -22.65 -14.46
C GLN A 261 10.56 -23.22 -13.02
N PRO A 262 11.70 -23.61 -12.39
CA PRO A 262 11.70 -24.11 -11.02
C PRO A 262 11.10 -23.14 -9.99
N ARG A 263 11.21 -21.82 -10.22
CA ARG A 263 10.63 -20.80 -9.35
C ARG A 263 9.16 -20.55 -9.70
N THR A 264 8.83 -20.44 -10.98
CA THR A 264 7.48 -20.10 -11.44
C THR A 264 6.47 -21.24 -11.21
N MET A 265 6.92 -22.48 -11.33
CA MET A 265 6.07 -23.67 -11.31
C MET A 265 6.17 -24.48 -9.99
N THR A 266 6.52 -23.82 -8.89
CA THR A 266 6.59 -24.44 -7.56
C THR A 266 5.53 -23.86 -6.63
N TYR A 267 4.63 -24.72 -6.16
CA TYR A 267 3.67 -24.38 -5.11
C TYR A 267 4.36 -24.28 -3.76
N ARG A 268 3.99 -23.27 -2.97
CA ARG A 268 4.46 -23.09 -1.60
C ARG A 268 3.32 -23.40 -0.62
N PRO A 269 3.34 -24.55 0.07
CA PRO A 269 2.30 -24.91 1.04
C PRO A 269 2.09 -23.82 2.10
N GLY A 270 0.82 -23.48 2.35
CA GLY A 270 0.46 -22.45 3.33
C GLY A 270 0.70 -21.01 2.89
N GLY A 271 1.32 -20.77 1.73
CA GLY A 271 1.58 -19.44 1.19
C GLY A 271 0.30 -18.66 0.88
N ALA A 272 0.35 -17.34 1.08
CA ALA A 272 -0.74 -16.43 0.73
C ALA A 272 -0.81 -16.12 -0.77
N HIS A 273 0.24 -16.44 -1.53
CA HIS A 273 0.32 -16.15 -2.96
C HIS A 273 -0.07 -17.37 -3.80
N PRO A 274 -0.91 -17.20 -4.83
CA PRO A 274 -1.01 -18.17 -5.91
C PRO A 274 0.36 -18.51 -6.46
N THR A 275 0.56 -19.78 -6.86
CA THR A 275 1.73 -20.14 -7.66
C THR A 275 1.80 -19.22 -8.87
N ALA A 276 2.97 -18.66 -9.19
CA ALA A 276 3.14 -17.72 -10.29
C ALA A 276 2.54 -18.23 -11.59
N TYR A 277 2.75 -19.52 -11.91
CA TYR A 277 2.12 -20.16 -13.07
C TYR A 277 0.59 -20.05 -13.07
N LEU A 278 -0.08 -20.40 -11.96
CA LEU A 278 -1.54 -20.37 -11.82
C LEU A 278 -2.10 -18.96 -11.72
N ARG A 279 -1.31 -18.02 -11.18
CA ARG A 279 -1.68 -16.60 -11.05
C ARG A 279 -1.96 -15.97 -12.42
N VAL A 280 -1.21 -16.33 -13.45
CA VAL A 280 -1.46 -15.80 -14.81
C VAL A 280 -2.76 -16.34 -15.42
N TYR A 281 -3.20 -17.54 -15.04
CA TYR A 281 -4.54 -18.03 -15.42
C TYR A 281 -5.66 -17.24 -14.73
N LEU A 282 -5.46 -16.85 -13.47
CA LEU A 282 -6.37 -15.93 -12.76
C LEU A 282 -6.43 -14.57 -13.48
N LEU A 283 -5.28 -13.97 -13.82
CA LEU A 283 -5.21 -12.70 -14.56
C LEU A 283 -5.93 -12.78 -15.91
N ALA A 284 -5.70 -13.85 -16.67
CA ALA A 284 -6.35 -14.04 -17.96
C ALA A 284 -7.87 -14.18 -17.83
N GLU A 285 -8.36 -14.91 -16.82
CA GLU A 285 -9.79 -15.00 -16.57
C GLU A 285 -10.38 -13.65 -16.17
N MET A 286 -9.69 -12.85 -15.35
CA MET A 286 -10.11 -11.49 -15.01
C MET A 286 -10.26 -10.63 -16.27
N LEU A 287 -9.26 -10.63 -17.15
CA LEU A 287 -9.32 -9.89 -18.43
C LEU A 287 -10.50 -10.34 -19.28
N ARG A 288 -10.71 -11.66 -19.41
CA ARG A 288 -11.82 -12.22 -20.20
C ARG A 288 -13.16 -11.76 -19.66
N ARG A 289 -13.36 -11.81 -18.34
CA ARG A 289 -14.60 -11.41 -17.67
C ARG A 289 -14.87 -9.90 -17.74
N LEU A 290 -13.81 -9.08 -17.85
CA LEU A 290 -13.90 -7.64 -18.07
C LEU A 290 -14.06 -7.25 -19.54
N GLY A 291 -14.22 -8.22 -20.44
CA GLY A 291 -14.45 -7.97 -21.86
C GLY A 291 -13.16 -7.80 -22.69
N PHE A 292 -11.98 -8.09 -22.13
CA PHE A 292 -10.67 -8.05 -22.81
C PHE A 292 -10.21 -9.45 -23.24
N ALA A 293 -11.10 -10.21 -23.87
CA ALA A 293 -10.84 -11.61 -24.25
C ALA A 293 -9.62 -11.80 -25.17
N ARG A 294 -9.32 -10.82 -26.03
CA ARG A 294 -8.12 -10.86 -26.90
C ARG A 294 -6.83 -10.74 -26.10
N ASP A 295 -6.77 -9.80 -25.15
CA ASP A 295 -5.61 -9.65 -24.25
C ASP A 295 -5.45 -10.87 -23.35
N ALA A 296 -6.54 -11.43 -22.83
CA ALA A 296 -6.54 -12.68 -22.07
C ALA A 296 -5.92 -13.84 -22.85
N ALA A 297 -6.37 -14.06 -24.09
CA ALA A 297 -5.87 -15.14 -24.95
C ALA A 297 -4.40 -14.95 -25.31
N ARG A 298 -3.96 -13.70 -25.56
CA ARG A 298 -2.55 -13.38 -25.83
C ARG A 298 -1.68 -13.64 -24.61
N LEU A 299 -2.13 -13.24 -23.42
CA LEU A 299 -1.42 -13.46 -22.16
C LEU A 299 -1.20 -14.95 -21.90
N LEU A 300 -2.26 -15.77 -22.01
CA LEU A 300 -2.15 -17.22 -21.83
C LEU A 300 -1.21 -17.85 -22.85
N ARG A 301 -1.29 -17.45 -24.13
CA ARG A 301 -0.42 -17.99 -25.18
C ARG A 301 1.05 -17.75 -24.88
N VAL A 302 1.42 -16.51 -24.52
CA VAL A 302 2.81 -16.20 -24.15
C VAL A 302 3.24 -17.03 -22.94
N TRP A 303 2.39 -17.10 -21.92
CA TRP A 303 2.70 -17.81 -20.68
C TRP A 303 2.89 -19.32 -20.88
N GLN A 304 2.03 -19.93 -21.69
CA GLN A 304 2.11 -21.36 -22.04
C GLN A 304 3.32 -21.67 -22.93
N ASN A 305 3.77 -20.72 -23.75
CA ASN A 305 5.01 -20.89 -24.51
C ASN A 305 6.25 -20.87 -23.60
N LEU A 306 6.24 -20.06 -22.54
CA LEU A 306 7.37 -19.93 -21.60
C LEU A 306 7.47 -21.11 -20.63
N TYR A 307 6.34 -21.70 -20.22
CA TYR A 307 6.28 -22.70 -19.15
C TYR A 307 5.51 -23.94 -19.59
N GLN A 308 6.24 -25.05 -19.73
CA GLN A 308 5.68 -26.33 -20.13
C GLN A 308 5.57 -27.25 -18.91
N PRO A 309 4.35 -27.58 -18.42
CA PRO A 309 4.18 -28.52 -17.30
C PRO A 309 4.82 -29.89 -17.55
N SER A 310 4.87 -30.34 -18.81
CA SER A 310 5.54 -31.59 -19.21
C SER A 310 7.05 -31.59 -18.92
N ALA A 311 7.70 -30.42 -18.88
CA ALA A 311 9.11 -30.28 -18.51
C ALA A 311 9.35 -30.31 -16.98
N GLY A 312 8.30 -30.52 -16.17
CA GLY A 312 8.38 -30.74 -14.73
C GLY A 312 7.91 -29.54 -13.89
N HIS A 313 7.16 -29.83 -12.83
CA HIS A 313 6.65 -28.82 -11.88
C HIS A 313 6.42 -29.40 -10.49
N ARG A 314 6.27 -28.54 -9.48
CA ARG A 314 5.91 -28.92 -8.09
C ARG A 314 4.58 -28.30 -7.69
N ILE A 315 3.57 -28.44 -8.55
CA ILE A 315 2.21 -27.95 -8.31
C ILE A 315 1.32 -29.18 -8.08
N PRO A 316 0.57 -29.25 -6.96
CA PRO A 316 -0.36 -30.34 -6.71
C PRO A 316 -1.33 -30.56 -7.88
N ALA A 317 -1.53 -31.82 -8.28
CA ALA A 317 -2.41 -32.18 -9.39
C ALA A 317 -3.84 -31.64 -9.20
N ALA A 318 -4.37 -31.72 -7.97
CA ALA A 318 -5.67 -31.15 -7.62
C ALA A 318 -5.76 -29.64 -7.94
N LEU A 319 -4.70 -28.86 -7.70
CA LEU A 319 -4.69 -27.43 -8.03
C LEU A 319 -4.66 -27.21 -9.54
N MET A 320 -3.80 -27.92 -10.27
CA MET A 320 -3.74 -27.84 -11.74
C MET A 320 -5.09 -28.17 -12.39
N LEU A 321 -5.71 -29.27 -11.99
CA LEU A 321 -7.02 -29.73 -12.49
C LEU A 321 -8.20 -28.87 -12.01
N SER A 322 -8.00 -28.02 -11.00
CA SER A 322 -9.04 -27.12 -10.49
C SER A 322 -9.18 -25.86 -11.37
N VAL A 323 -8.11 -25.42 -12.04
CA VAL A 323 -8.05 -24.13 -12.74
C VAL A 323 -9.27 -23.86 -13.62
N PRO A 324 -9.58 -24.68 -14.64
CA PRO A 324 -10.67 -24.37 -15.57
C PRO A 324 -12.06 -24.33 -14.90
N ARG A 325 -12.22 -24.97 -13.73
CA ARG A 325 -13.50 -25.07 -13.03
C ARG A 325 -13.67 -24.04 -11.92
N ILE A 326 -12.59 -23.66 -11.25
CA ILE A 326 -12.63 -22.86 -10.01
C ILE A 326 -12.20 -21.43 -10.23
N VAL A 327 -11.25 -21.17 -11.14
CA VAL A 327 -10.79 -19.80 -11.41
C VAL A 327 -11.93 -18.89 -11.87
N PRO A 328 -12.82 -19.28 -12.81
CA PRO A 328 -13.98 -18.46 -13.19
C PRO A 328 -14.90 -18.14 -12.00
N ASP A 329 -15.18 -19.13 -11.15
CA ASP A 329 -16.04 -18.97 -9.98
C ASP A 329 -15.41 -18.05 -8.91
N VAL A 330 -14.10 -18.16 -8.69
CA VAL A 330 -13.38 -17.30 -7.71
C VAL A 330 -13.27 -15.86 -8.22
N VAL A 331 -12.98 -15.66 -9.51
CA VAL A 331 -12.98 -14.32 -10.11
C VAL A 331 -14.38 -13.72 -10.05
N ASP A 332 -15.41 -14.52 -10.36
CA ASP A 332 -16.80 -14.10 -10.25
C ASP A 332 -17.16 -13.63 -8.83
N GLU A 333 -16.80 -14.44 -7.83
CA GLU A 333 -17.05 -14.15 -6.42
C GLU A 333 -16.41 -12.83 -5.99
N ILE A 334 -15.18 -12.55 -6.40
CA ILE A 334 -14.48 -11.35 -5.93
C ILE A 334 -14.90 -10.11 -6.73
N ALA A 335 -15.15 -10.25 -8.03
CA ALA A 335 -15.35 -9.13 -8.93
C ALA A 335 -16.80 -8.67 -9.09
N PHE A 336 -17.71 -9.63 -9.25
CA PHE A 336 -19.06 -9.40 -9.77
C PHE A 336 -20.16 -9.71 -8.76
N GLN A 337 -19.84 -10.39 -7.66
CA GLN A 337 -20.80 -10.57 -6.57
C GLN A 337 -20.85 -9.33 -5.69
N THR A 338 -22.07 -8.98 -5.25
CA THR A 338 -22.29 -7.84 -4.38
C THR A 338 -21.80 -8.11 -2.96
N ARG A 339 -21.48 -7.04 -2.24
CA ARG A 339 -20.97 -7.09 -0.87
C ARG A 339 -21.66 -6.07 0.01
N ARG A 340 -21.86 -6.44 1.28
CA ARG A 340 -22.54 -5.54 2.23
C ARG A 340 -21.71 -4.28 2.48
N ASN A 341 -20.41 -4.45 2.69
CA ASN A 341 -19.50 -3.32 2.92
C ASN A 341 -19.22 -2.48 1.66
N LEU A 342 -19.68 -2.94 0.48
CA LEU A 342 -19.66 -2.15 -0.76
C LEU A 342 -21.04 -1.56 -1.09
N ALA A 343 -21.89 -1.37 -0.08
CA ALA A 343 -23.27 -0.88 -0.23
C ALA A 343 -24.09 -1.70 -1.24
N GLN A 344 -23.98 -3.03 -1.17
CA GLN A 344 -24.64 -3.99 -2.08
C GLN A 344 -24.26 -3.84 -3.56
N ARG A 345 -23.06 -3.31 -3.83
CA ARG A 345 -22.48 -3.25 -5.19
C ARG A 345 -21.36 -4.28 -5.35
N ALA A 346 -21.07 -4.63 -6.60
CA ALA A 346 -19.91 -5.44 -6.93
C ALA A 346 -18.63 -4.58 -6.96
N LEU A 347 -17.47 -5.24 -6.91
CA LEU A 347 -16.18 -4.53 -6.99
C LEU A 347 -16.03 -3.79 -8.34
N ALA A 348 -16.43 -4.45 -9.43
CA ALA A 348 -16.41 -3.87 -10.78
C ALA A 348 -17.28 -2.61 -10.90
N ASP A 349 -18.33 -2.48 -10.09
CA ASP A 349 -19.21 -1.31 -10.13
C ASP A 349 -18.57 -0.09 -9.44
N ILE A 350 -17.73 -0.32 -8.43
CA ILE A 350 -17.12 0.75 -7.61
C ILE A 350 -15.70 1.10 -8.08
N ILE A 351 -15.09 0.28 -8.93
CA ILE A 351 -13.84 0.56 -9.63
C ILE A 351 -14.10 0.41 -11.13
N PRO A 352 -14.80 1.36 -11.78
CA PRO A 352 -15.18 1.22 -13.17
C PRO A 352 -13.96 1.31 -14.09
N PHE A 353 -13.89 0.42 -15.08
CA PHE A 353 -12.92 0.44 -16.16
C PHE A 353 -13.58 -0.03 -17.46
N SER A 354 -13.46 0.79 -18.51
CA SER A 354 -14.12 0.57 -19.79
C SER A 354 -13.12 0.32 -20.93
N ARG A 355 -13.65 -0.02 -22.11
CA ARG A 355 -12.85 -0.09 -23.34
C ARG A 355 -12.37 1.29 -23.80
N ASP A 356 -13.12 2.34 -23.51
CA ASP A 356 -12.74 3.71 -23.84
C ASP A 356 -11.56 4.17 -22.98
N ASP A 357 -11.52 3.77 -21.70
CA ASP A 357 -10.37 3.98 -20.82
C ASP A 357 -9.11 3.30 -21.39
N GLU A 358 -9.23 2.05 -21.83
CA GLU A 358 -8.13 1.32 -22.45
C GLU A 358 -7.67 1.94 -23.79
N ALA A 359 -8.61 2.40 -24.62
CA ALA A 359 -8.29 3.10 -25.85
C ALA A 359 -7.53 4.41 -25.57
N ALA A 360 -7.98 5.19 -24.59
CA ALA A 360 -7.31 6.40 -24.14
C ALA A 360 -5.91 6.11 -23.56
N ILE A 361 -5.75 5.03 -22.78
CA ILE A 361 -4.45 4.58 -22.26
C ILE A 361 -3.48 4.27 -23.41
N ARG A 362 -3.92 3.56 -24.44
CA ARG A 362 -3.09 3.23 -25.60
C ARG A 362 -2.71 4.45 -26.42
N GLU A 363 -3.62 5.40 -26.57
CA GLU A 363 -3.30 6.67 -27.22
C GLU A 363 -2.31 7.49 -26.38
N GLY A 364 -2.51 7.56 -25.07
CA GLY A 364 -1.56 8.18 -24.15
C GLY A 364 -0.18 7.55 -24.21
N ALA A 365 -0.06 6.25 -24.45
CA ALA A 365 1.22 5.58 -24.66
C ALA A 365 1.96 6.12 -25.90
N ARG A 366 1.24 6.37 -27.01
CA ARG A 366 1.82 6.98 -28.22
C ARG A 366 2.26 8.41 -27.97
N LEU A 367 1.47 9.18 -27.22
CA LEU A 367 1.81 10.54 -26.82
C LEU A 367 3.05 10.56 -25.92
N LEU A 368 3.14 9.67 -24.94
CA LEU A 368 4.32 9.53 -24.08
C LEU A 368 5.57 9.15 -24.87
N ALA A 369 5.46 8.26 -25.86
CA ALA A 369 6.57 7.89 -26.73
C ALA A 369 7.11 9.08 -27.55
N SER A 370 6.28 10.10 -27.75
CA SER A 370 6.63 11.38 -28.39
C SER A 370 6.85 12.51 -27.37
N GLU A 371 6.96 12.19 -26.09
CA GLU A 371 7.16 13.14 -24.97
C GLU A 371 6.09 14.22 -24.84
N ARG A 372 4.86 13.91 -25.26
CA ARG A 372 3.70 14.80 -25.17
C ARG A 372 2.87 14.53 -23.92
N GLU A 373 2.17 15.56 -23.46
CA GLU A 373 1.19 15.43 -22.38
C GLU A 373 -0.01 14.58 -22.82
N THR A 374 -0.49 13.71 -21.93
CA THR A 374 -1.55 12.74 -22.26
C THR A 374 -2.95 13.16 -21.85
N GLY A 375 -3.08 14.04 -20.85
CA GLY A 375 -4.38 14.33 -20.19
C GLY A 375 -4.96 13.16 -19.38
N LEU A 376 -4.34 11.98 -19.37
CA LEU A 376 -4.87 10.78 -18.70
C LEU A 376 -4.90 10.93 -17.18
N PRO A 377 -5.87 10.35 -16.45
CA PRO A 377 -5.81 10.28 -14.99
C PRO A 377 -4.49 9.66 -14.49
N PRO A 378 -3.95 10.08 -13.33
CA PRO A 378 -2.69 9.54 -12.79
C PRO A 378 -2.59 8.01 -12.79
N ARG A 379 -3.66 7.30 -12.41
CA ARG A 379 -3.64 5.83 -12.40
C ARG A 379 -3.51 5.21 -13.81
N HIS A 380 -4.01 5.89 -14.85
CA HIS A 380 -3.94 5.44 -16.24
C HIS A 380 -2.59 5.77 -16.89
N LEU A 381 -1.88 6.81 -16.40
CA LEU A 381 -0.52 7.12 -16.83
C LEU A 381 0.46 5.95 -16.57
N VAL A 382 0.25 5.20 -15.48
CA VAL A 382 1.02 3.98 -15.16
C VAL A 382 0.97 2.99 -16.33
N SER A 383 -0.23 2.69 -16.81
CA SER A 383 -0.48 1.75 -17.90
C SER A 383 -0.05 2.27 -19.26
N ALA A 384 -0.25 3.56 -19.52
CA ALA A 384 0.22 4.20 -20.75
C ALA A 384 1.75 4.13 -20.83
N ALA A 385 2.45 4.38 -19.72
CA ALA A 385 3.89 4.28 -19.65
C ALA A 385 4.38 2.82 -19.79
N HIS A 386 3.65 1.84 -19.24
CA HIS A 386 3.94 0.42 -19.48
C HIS A 386 3.85 0.07 -20.98
N TYR A 387 2.84 0.56 -21.71
CA TYR A 387 2.79 0.34 -23.15
C TYR A 387 3.90 1.08 -23.91
N ALA A 388 4.23 2.31 -23.51
CA ALA A 388 5.29 3.09 -24.15
C ALA A 388 6.68 2.43 -24.00
N ILE A 389 6.97 1.83 -22.83
CA ILE A 389 8.25 1.14 -22.62
C ILE A 389 8.33 -0.17 -23.40
N VAL A 390 7.23 -0.93 -23.48
CA VAL A 390 7.16 -2.18 -24.25
C VAL A 390 7.27 -1.93 -25.76
N ASP A 391 6.73 -0.80 -26.24
CA ASP A 391 6.84 -0.38 -27.64
C ASP A 391 8.27 0.04 -28.03
N GLY A 392 9.13 0.35 -27.05
CA GLY A 392 10.57 0.53 -27.24
C GLY A 392 10.99 1.82 -27.95
N ARG A 393 10.03 2.73 -28.25
CA ARG A 393 10.30 3.98 -28.99
C ARG A 393 10.84 5.13 -28.11
N ILE A 394 10.81 4.99 -26.79
CA ILE A 394 11.31 6.00 -25.85
C ILE A 394 12.27 5.37 -24.83
N PRO A 395 13.45 5.97 -24.59
CA PRO A 395 14.35 5.49 -23.54
C PRO A 395 13.70 5.55 -22.14
N PRO A 396 13.88 4.52 -21.27
CA PRO A 396 13.22 4.45 -19.97
C PRO A 396 13.43 5.69 -19.08
N ARG A 397 14.64 6.27 -19.09
CA ARG A 397 14.93 7.49 -18.31
C ARG A 397 14.13 8.71 -18.79
N ARG A 398 13.95 8.86 -20.10
CA ARG A 398 13.15 9.97 -20.66
C ARG A 398 11.67 9.79 -20.34
N LEU A 399 11.18 8.55 -20.47
CA LEU A 399 9.81 8.20 -20.07
C LEU A 399 9.57 8.50 -18.59
N ALA A 400 10.51 8.16 -17.70
CA ALA A 400 10.45 8.49 -16.28
C ALA A 400 10.29 9.98 -16.03
N HIS A 401 11.16 10.79 -16.61
CA HIS A 401 11.12 12.25 -16.45
C HIS A 401 9.80 12.82 -16.98
N CYS A 402 9.30 12.33 -18.12
CA CYS A 402 8.02 12.77 -18.69
C CYS A 402 6.84 12.44 -17.74
N VAL A 403 6.76 11.20 -17.25
CA VAL A 403 5.67 10.76 -16.37
C VAL A 403 5.72 11.48 -15.02
N ILE A 404 6.90 11.56 -14.38
CA ILE A 404 7.08 12.27 -13.11
C ILE A 404 6.76 13.76 -13.27
N GLY A 405 7.17 14.38 -14.39
CA GLY A 405 6.84 15.76 -14.71
C GLY A 405 5.34 16.01 -14.79
N GLN A 406 4.61 15.18 -15.55
CA GLN A 406 3.14 15.29 -15.67
C GLN A 406 2.43 15.09 -14.32
N LEU A 407 2.90 14.14 -13.50
CA LEU A 407 2.32 13.88 -12.17
C LEU A 407 2.62 15.02 -11.19
N SER A 408 3.82 15.59 -11.24
CA SER A 408 4.24 16.72 -10.38
C SER A 408 3.51 18.01 -10.72
N ALA A 409 3.31 18.32 -12.01
CA ALA A 409 2.56 19.50 -12.44
C ALA A 409 1.13 19.53 -11.88
N ARG A 410 0.50 18.35 -11.75
CA ARG A 410 -0.84 18.19 -11.17
C ARG A 410 -0.88 18.38 -9.66
N MET A 411 0.24 18.20 -8.97
CA MET A 411 0.33 18.56 -7.55
C MET A 411 0.38 20.07 -7.38
N ALA A 412 1.16 20.75 -8.23
CA ALA A 412 1.31 22.20 -8.20
C ALA A 412 -0.01 22.92 -8.48
N SER A 413 -0.79 22.47 -9.48
CA SER A 413 -2.08 23.07 -9.84
C SER A 413 -3.19 22.84 -8.79
N ARG A 414 -2.97 21.96 -7.80
CA ARG A 414 -3.94 21.61 -6.75
C ARG A 414 -3.73 22.31 -5.42
N ARG A 415 -2.61 23.01 -5.22
CA ARG A 415 -2.42 23.80 -4.00
C ARG A 415 -3.33 25.03 -4.07
N PRO A 416 -4.17 25.30 -3.06
CA PRO A 416 -4.76 26.63 -2.92
C PRO A 416 -3.63 27.65 -2.98
N ARG A 417 -3.78 28.72 -3.76
CA ARG A 417 -2.92 29.91 -3.58
C ARG A 417 -2.98 30.23 -2.09
N ALA A 418 -1.83 30.27 -1.42
CA ALA A 418 -1.77 30.71 -0.04
C ALA A 418 -2.43 32.10 0.00
N ALA A 419 -3.49 32.24 0.80
CA ALA A 419 -3.98 33.57 1.13
C ALA A 419 -2.81 34.32 1.79
N PRO A 420 -2.56 35.59 1.43
CA PRO A 420 -1.52 36.37 2.08
C PRO A 420 -1.74 36.33 3.59
N TYR A 421 -0.68 35.98 4.31
CA TYR A 421 -0.65 35.95 5.76
C TYR A 421 -0.90 37.37 6.27
N GLU A 422 -2.10 37.64 6.79
CA GLU A 422 -2.35 38.81 7.63
C GLU A 422 -1.87 38.48 9.04
N PRO A 423 -0.85 39.19 9.57
CA PRO A 423 -0.42 38.98 10.95
C PRO A 423 -1.54 39.40 11.90
N GLN A 424 -1.98 38.48 12.77
CA GLN A 424 -2.90 38.80 13.85
C GLN A 424 -2.22 39.80 14.83
N PRO A 425 -2.94 40.84 15.29
CA PRO A 425 -2.36 41.83 16.20
C PRO A 425 -2.05 41.20 17.56
N ALA A 426 -0.87 41.52 18.08
CA ALA A 426 -0.39 41.08 19.38
C ALA A 426 -1.33 41.55 20.49
N LEU A 427 -1.86 40.60 21.27
CA LEU A 427 -2.53 40.87 22.54
C LEU A 427 -1.47 41.36 23.54
N LEU A 428 -1.43 42.68 23.73
CA LEU A 428 -0.76 43.32 24.86
C LEU A 428 -1.51 42.93 26.14
N HIS A 429 -0.89 42.10 26.97
CA HIS A 429 -1.28 41.94 28.37
C HIS A 429 -1.04 43.27 29.10
N LEU A 430 -2.13 43.97 29.45
CA LEU A 430 -2.09 45.05 30.43
C LEU A 430 -2.09 44.43 31.83
N VAL A 431 -1.00 44.68 32.54
CA VAL A 431 -0.89 44.55 33.98
C VAL A 431 -1.51 45.78 34.61
N SER A 432 -2.50 45.57 35.46
CA SER A 432 -2.87 46.47 36.57
C SER A 432 -3.62 45.67 37.61
#